data_AF-A0A5C8S5I7-F1
#
_entry.id   AF-A0A5C8S5I7-F1
#
_cell.length_a   1.000
_cell.length_b   1.000
_cell.length_c   1.000
_cell.angle_alpha   90.00
_cell.angle_beta   90.00
_cell.angle_gamma   90.00
#
_symmetry.space_group_name_H-M   'P 1'
#
loop_
_entity.id
_entity.type
_entity.pdbx_description
1 polymer ?
#
loop_
_entity_poly.entity_id
_entity_poly.type
_entity_poly.pdbx_seq_one_letter_code
_entity_poly.pdbx_strand_id
1 'polypeptide(L)' 'MTRKSQDRAIQRGLPKTVGRGMLVGVRFHDAQLAPLDAWIADHPDPKPSRPAVIREAVAEHLRAKGYSK' A
#
# COMPACT_ATOMS: atom_id res chain seq x y z
N MET A 1 -16.68 42.67 28.83
CA MET A 1 -17.39 42.59 27.54
C MET A 1 -16.37 42.92 26.44
N THR A 2 -15.98 42.10 25.48
CA THR A 2 -16.49 40.83 24.94
C THR A 2 -15.32 40.18 24.18
N ARG A 3 -15.05 38.88 24.38
CA ARG A 3 -13.97 38.16 23.66
C ARG A 3 -14.34 38.08 22.17
N LYS A 4 -13.44 38.49 21.26
CA LYS A 4 -13.63 38.26 19.83
C LYS A 4 -13.57 36.76 19.56
N SER A 5 -14.69 36.23 19.06
CA SER A 5 -14.89 34.85 18.66
C SER A 5 -13.89 34.46 17.57
N GLN A 6 -13.26 33.30 17.72
CA GLN A 6 -12.42 32.71 16.67
C GLN A 6 -13.35 32.24 15.55
N ASP A 7 -13.19 32.82 14.37
CA ASP A 7 -13.76 32.27 13.14
C ASP A 7 -12.99 30.99 12.80
N ARG A 8 -13.43 29.85 13.34
CA ARG A 8 -12.95 28.53 12.91
C ARG A 8 -13.57 28.28 11.55
N ALA A 9 -12.84 28.66 10.50
CA ALA A 9 -13.10 28.16 9.16
C ALA A 9 -13.15 26.63 9.25
N ILE A 10 -14.37 26.08 9.06
CA ILE A 10 -14.64 24.65 9.02
C ILE A 10 -13.65 24.06 8.02
N GLN A 11 -12.75 23.19 8.50
CA GLN A 11 -11.78 22.47 7.70
C GLN A 11 -12.54 21.82 6.54
N ARG A 12 -12.42 22.39 5.34
CA ARG A 12 -12.67 21.68 4.09
C ARG A 12 -11.81 20.43 4.18
N GLY A 13 -12.42 19.28 4.46
CA GLY A 13 -11.69 18.03 4.63
C GLY A 13 -10.69 17.85 3.49
N LEU A 14 -9.49 17.34 3.79
CA LEU A 14 -8.48 17.09 2.76
C LEU A 14 -9.15 16.37 1.58
N PRO A 15 -8.86 16.77 0.33
CA PRO A 15 -9.41 16.10 -0.84
C PRO A 15 -9.17 14.59 -0.69
N LYS A 16 -10.24 13.80 -0.87
CA LYS A 16 -10.12 12.33 -0.89
C LYS A 16 -8.98 12.01 -1.85
N THR A 17 -7.93 11.36 -1.36
CA THR A 17 -6.72 11.11 -2.14
C THR A 17 -7.01 10.03 -3.18
N VAL A 18 -7.68 10.42 -4.26
CA VAL A 18 -7.99 9.55 -5.39
C VAL A 18 -6.67 9.25 -6.10
N GLY A 19 -6.16 8.04 -5.97
CA GLY A 19 -5.00 7.58 -6.74
C GLY A 19 -3.89 6.87 -5.96
N ARG A 20 -3.86 6.95 -4.62
CA ARG A 20 -2.78 6.31 -3.83
C ARG A 20 -3.10 4.89 -3.33
N GLY A 21 -4.34 4.43 -3.51
CA GLY A 21 -4.83 3.18 -2.91
C GLY A 21 -4.99 3.30 -1.39
N MET A 22 -5.46 2.21 -0.76
CA MET A 22 -5.53 2.11 0.70
C MET A 22 -4.20 1.52 1.22
N LEU A 23 -3.60 2.17 2.23
CA LEU A 23 -2.42 1.63 2.89
C LEU A 23 -2.80 0.39 3.70
N VAL A 24 -2.13 -0.73 3.43
CA VAL A 24 -2.24 -1.96 4.21
C VAL A 24 -0.89 -2.21 4.87
N GLY A 25 -0.74 -1.80 6.14
CA GLY A 25 0.50 -1.93 6.90
C GLY A 25 0.62 -3.30 7.59
N VAL A 26 1.35 -4.23 6.99
CA VAL A 26 1.60 -5.57 7.54
C VAL A 26 3.07 -5.73 7.90
N ARG A 27 3.35 -6.37 9.05
CA ARG A 27 4.72 -6.73 9.46
C ARG A 27 5.02 -8.14 8.96
N PHE A 28 6.11 -8.28 8.21
CA PHE A 28 6.63 -9.58 7.78
C PHE A 28 7.82 -9.96 8.64
N HIS A 29 7.90 -11.24 9.01
CA HIS A 29 9.09 -11.79 9.66
C HIS A 29 10.12 -12.25 8.62
N ASP A 30 11.38 -12.41 9.04
CA ASP A 30 12.50 -12.77 8.16
C ASP A 30 12.26 -14.08 7.40
N ALA A 31 11.62 -15.06 8.05
CA ALA A 31 11.26 -16.33 7.41
C ALA A 31 10.31 -16.17 6.20
N GLN A 32 9.53 -15.09 6.16
CA GLN A 32 8.64 -14.76 5.03
C GLN A 32 9.32 -13.82 4.03
N LEU A 33 10.22 -12.94 4.48
CA LEU A 33 10.96 -12.02 3.61
C LEU A 33 12.08 -12.72 2.84
N ALA A 34 12.78 -13.68 3.45
CA ALA A 34 13.88 -14.39 2.80
C ALA A 34 13.47 -15.06 1.46
N PRO A 35 12.38 -15.85 1.37
CA PRO A 35 11.95 -16.42 0.10
C PRO A 35 11.45 -15.36 -0.89
N LEU A 36 10.83 -14.27 -0.41
CA LEU A 36 10.43 -13.14 -1.26
C LEU A 36 11.65 -12.44 -1.88
N ASP A 37 12.70 -12.24 -1.10
CA ASP A 37 13.95 -11.63 -1.55
C ASP A 37 14.72 -12.52 -2.52
N ALA A 38 14.72 -13.84 -2.29
CA ALA A 38 15.26 -14.81 -3.25
C ALA A 38 14.51 -14.72 -4.60
N TRP A 39 13.18 -14.67 -4.56
CA TRP A 39 12.39 -14.52 -5.78
C TRP A 39 12.65 -13.18 -6.49
N ILE A 40 12.82 -12.07 -5.77
CA ILE A 40 13.24 -10.78 -6.35
C ILE A 40 14.63 -10.87 -6.98
N ALA A 41 15.54 -11.67 -6.41
CA ALA A 41 16.90 -11.81 -6.93
C ALA A 41 16.95 -12.49 -8.31
N ASP A 42 15.98 -13.36 -8.60
CA ASP A 42 15.84 -14.07 -9.88
C ASP A 42 15.30 -13.18 -11.02
N HIS A 43 14.78 -11.99 -10.71
CA HIS A 43 14.25 -11.08 -11.73
C HIS A 43 15.36 -10.41 -12.55
N PRO A 44 15.13 -10.17 -13.86
CA PRO A 44 16.05 -9.41 -14.69
C PRO A 44 16.13 -7.96 -14.23
N ASP A 45 17.25 -7.29 -14.51
CA ASP A 45 17.40 -5.88 -14.18
C ASP A 45 16.49 -5.00 -15.06
N PRO A 46 15.84 -3.97 -14.48
CA PRO A 46 15.92 -3.56 -13.07
C PRO A 46 15.05 -4.42 -12.15
N LYS A 47 15.63 -4.87 -11.02
CA LYS A 47 14.92 -5.67 -10.02
C LYS A 47 13.70 -4.94 -9.45
N PRO A 48 12.53 -5.60 -9.36
CA PRO A 48 11.34 -4.99 -8.78
C PRO A 48 11.48 -4.79 -7.27
N SER A 49 10.78 -3.78 -6.74
CA SER A 49 10.72 -3.53 -5.30
C SER A 49 9.84 -4.56 -4.58
N ARG A 50 10.09 -4.83 -3.29
CA ARG A 50 9.24 -5.72 -2.46
C ARG A 50 7.74 -5.40 -2.56
N PRO A 51 7.28 -4.12 -2.46
CA PRO A 51 5.86 -3.83 -2.59
C PRO A 51 5.28 -4.13 -3.98
N ALA A 52 6.08 -4.05 -5.05
CA ALA A 52 5.64 -4.40 -6.39
C ALA A 52 5.42 -5.91 -6.51
N VAL A 53 6.39 -6.71 -6.06
CA VAL A 53 6.31 -8.17 -6.08
C VAL A 53 5.20 -8.70 -5.19
N ILE A 54 4.99 -8.11 -4.01
CA ILE A 54 3.86 -8.47 -3.14
C ILE A 54 2.51 -8.21 -3.84
N ARG A 55 2.38 -7.09 -4.58
CA ARG A 55 1.15 -6.80 -5.34
C ARG A 55 0.90 -7.84 -6.43
N GLU A 56 1.94 -8.26 -7.13
CA GLU A 56 1.86 -9.30 -8.16
C GLU A 56 1.47 -10.66 -7.56
N ALA A 57 2.16 -11.11 -6.51
CA ALA A 57 1.85 -12.36 -5.82
C ALA A 57 0.41 -12.40 -5.29
N VAL A 58 -0.08 -11.29 -4.72
CA VAL A 58 -1.46 -11.19 -4.26
C VAL A 58 -2.43 -11.27 -5.44
N ALA A 59 -2.16 -10.55 -6.53
CA ALA A 59 -3.01 -10.58 -7.72
C ALA A 59 -3.09 -11.98 -8.34
N GLU A 60 -1.96 -12.67 -8.49
CA GLU A 60 -1.89 -14.03 -9.00
C GLU A 60 -2.62 -15.02 -8.09
N HIS A 61 -2.39 -14.96 -6.78
CA HIS A 61 -3.04 -15.84 -5.80
C HIS A 61 -4.57 -15.65 -5.78
N LEU A 62 -5.03 -14.40 -5.85
CA LEU A 62 -6.46 -14.10 -5.89
C LEU A 62 -7.10 -14.55 -7.21
N ARG A 63 -6.39 -14.42 -8.33
CA ARG A 63 -6.84 -14.92 -9.63
C ARG A 63 -6.93 -16.44 -9.64
N ALA A 64 -5.93 -17.13 -9.12
CA ALA A 64 -5.91 -18.59 -8.99
C ALA A 64 -7.08 -19.11 -8.13
N LYS A 65 -7.52 -18.33 -7.15
CA LYS A 65 -8.69 -18.63 -6.31
C LYS A 65 -10.03 -18.16 -6.87
N GLY A 66 -10.05 -17.44 -8.00
CA GLY A 66 -11.26 -16.94 -8.64
C GLY A 66 -11.86 -15.68 -7.99
N TYR A 67 -11.10 -14.97 -7.14
CA TYR A 67 -11.54 -13.71 -6.53
C TYR A 67 -11.29 -12.48 -7.41
N SER A 68 -10.44 -12.60 -8.44
CA SER A 68 -10.20 -11.58 -9.46
C SER A 68 -10.25 -12.22 -10.86
N LYS A 69 -10.84 -11.50 -11.83
CA LYS A 69 -10.89 -11.89 -13.25
C LYS A 69 -9.62 -11.46 -13.97
#